data_AF-A0A0X8GZE4-F1
#
_entry.id   AF-A0A0X8GZE4-F1
#
_cell.length_a   1.000
_cell.length_b   1.000
_cell.length_c   1.000
_cell.angle_alpha   90.00
_cell.angle_beta   90.00
_cell.angle_gamma   90.00
#
_symmetry.space_group_name_H-M   'P 1'
#
loop_
_entity.id
_entity.type
_entity.pdbx_description
1 polymer ?
#
loop_
_entity_poly.entity_id
_entity_poly.type
_entity_poly.pdbx_seq_one_letter_code
_entity_poly.pdbx_strand_id
1 'polypeptide(L)'
;MMYRPNYVPKQKKKLNYKVVVPLVVLFALGMYIIVATLIKNETPQETGYAICGLNDYDSRKLLEKRQEEVLKNMETLPMNDYGVYGESLTLYQNAFSFNTADPMIGRTVTLTNLCKPQEQFTFLFGSNLDMRIPLDTLPEGFYDVDVLADLKHYALVSDATLTDTFSTVVRDGLVNNATIHATQDLFDIGEEKVLNKNYVFLEVKSAQPAEEEYDIVLDPAGGSIQYNGTSDPGNTYGEFIERDEMYTAAVEIKSILESHGLRVLIARDNITPVNVFGAGGRIYDAYNFKAKYYIQLQLGTSGSSMDRGMMSLFSNHASNRLSTSIVNSLLRSTSLQTTPYDDGDNINGVFRTSSLSGFDYNDVVRETGGKFTGSGLLDEDFSELQGFAKDFRNGMYGITLLYGYLTDGDDYHVWSTEKDKIIEATAQGILDQLNIGGEN
;
A
#
# COMPACT_ATOMS: atom_id res chain seq x y z
N MET A 1 80.38 34.96 -57.05
CA MET A 1 80.38 33.66 -57.76
C MET A 1 79.49 32.71 -56.99
N MET A 2 78.46 32.14 -57.64
CA MET A 2 77.47 31.24 -57.02
C MET A 2 78.10 29.90 -56.61
N TYR A 3 77.82 29.47 -55.38
CA TYR A 3 78.16 28.15 -54.87
C TYR A 3 77.11 27.12 -55.34
N ARG A 4 77.54 26.09 -56.09
CA ARG A 4 76.71 24.91 -56.40
C ARG A 4 77.10 23.77 -55.45
N PRO A 5 76.20 23.25 -54.60
CA PRO A 5 76.47 22.03 -53.85
C PRO A 5 76.29 20.81 -54.75
N ASN A 6 77.30 19.94 -54.76
CA ASN A 6 77.20 18.59 -55.34
C ASN A 6 76.29 17.71 -54.48
N TYR A 7 75.36 17.01 -55.14
CA TYR A 7 74.46 16.04 -54.53
C TYR A 7 75.22 14.75 -54.17
N VAL A 8 75.25 14.38 -52.89
CA VAL A 8 75.75 13.08 -52.40
C VAL A 8 74.55 12.17 -52.12
N PRO A 9 74.45 10.98 -52.73
CA PRO A 9 73.28 10.12 -52.54
C PRO A 9 73.25 9.56 -51.12
N LYS A 10 72.10 9.71 -50.44
CA LYS A 10 71.90 9.16 -49.09
C LYS A 10 71.93 7.63 -49.13
N GLN A 11 72.89 7.02 -48.44
CA GLN A 11 72.90 5.59 -48.16
C GLN A 11 71.62 5.24 -47.37
N LYS A 12 70.73 4.47 -47.99
CA LYS A 12 69.59 3.87 -47.29
C LYS A 12 70.12 2.77 -46.37
N LYS A 13 70.28 3.07 -45.08
CA LYS A 13 70.56 2.07 -44.05
C LYS A 13 69.41 1.05 -44.05
N LYS A 14 69.70 -0.22 -44.37
CA LYS A 14 68.73 -1.31 -44.24
C LYS A 14 68.46 -1.54 -42.76
N LEU A 15 67.20 -1.34 -42.35
CA LEU A 15 66.75 -1.58 -40.98
C LEU A 15 66.91 -3.07 -40.64
N ASN A 16 67.60 -3.38 -39.55
CA ASN A 16 67.77 -4.76 -39.10
C ASN A 16 66.49 -5.23 -38.40
N TYR A 17 65.62 -5.93 -39.12
CA TYR A 17 64.34 -6.42 -38.62
C TYR A 17 64.46 -7.30 -37.37
N LYS A 18 65.62 -7.94 -37.13
CA LYS A 18 65.86 -8.71 -35.90
C LYS A 18 65.94 -7.86 -34.63
N VAL A 19 66.20 -6.55 -34.77
CA VAL A 19 66.24 -5.59 -33.65
C VAL A 19 64.94 -4.78 -33.58
N VAL A 20 64.39 -4.42 -34.75
CA VAL A 20 63.20 -3.55 -34.83
C VAL A 20 61.94 -4.28 -34.34
N VAL A 21 61.76 -5.54 -34.72
CA VAL A 21 60.58 -6.32 -34.31
C VAL A 21 60.48 -6.49 -32.79
N PRO A 22 61.54 -6.93 -32.06
CA PRO A 22 61.45 -7.01 -30.60
C PRO A 22 61.19 -5.66 -29.93
N LEU A 23 61.74 -4.57 -30.48
CA LEU A 23 61.59 -3.23 -29.93
C LEU A 23 60.17 -2.67 -30.13
N VAL A 24 59.55 -2.95 -31.28
CA VAL A 24 58.14 -2.61 -31.54
C VAL A 24 57.19 -3.44 -30.67
N VAL A 25 57.49 -4.73 -30.46
CA VAL A 25 56.69 -5.59 -29.57
C VAL A 25 56.80 -5.13 -28.10
N LEU A 26 58.01 -4.75 -27.66
CA LEU A 26 58.22 -4.15 -26.33
C LEU A 26 57.47 -2.83 -26.18
N PHE A 27 57.47 -2.00 -27.22
CA PHE A 27 56.73 -0.74 -27.21
C PHE A 27 55.21 -0.97 -27.18
N ALA A 28 54.71 -1.96 -27.92
CA ALA A 28 53.30 -2.34 -27.90
C ALA A 28 52.88 -2.93 -26.54
N LEU A 29 53.73 -3.74 -25.91
CA LEU A 29 53.51 -4.24 -24.55
C LEU A 29 53.54 -3.10 -23.52
N GLY A 30 54.47 -2.16 -23.65
CA GLY A 30 54.53 -0.97 -22.79
C GLY A 30 53.28 -0.11 -22.93
N MET A 31 52.83 0.16 -24.16
CA MET A 31 51.57 0.85 -24.42
C MET A 31 50.36 0.08 -23.90
N TYR A 32 50.32 -1.24 -24.09
CA TYR A 32 49.25 -2.08 -23.55
C TYR A 32 49.20 -2.02 -22.03
N ILE A 33 50.34 -2.06 -21.35
CA ILE A 33 50.40 -1.91 -19.88
C ILE A 33 49.93 -0.52 -19.47
N ILE A 34 50.37 0.55 -20.13
CA ILE A 34 49.95 1.93 -19.83
C ILE A 34 48.43 2.09 -20.02
N VAL A 35 47.91 1.62 -21.15
CA VAL A 35 46.47 1.63 -21.46
C VAL A 35 45.70 0.76 -20.49
N ALA A 36 46.18 -0.44 -20.16
CA ALA A 36 45.56 -1.31 -19.18
C ALA A 36 45.57 -0.71 -17.78
N THR A 37 46.60 0.05 -17.38
CA THR A 37 46.64 0.76 -16.10
C THR A 37 45.76 2.02 -16.08
N LEU A 38 45.61 2.71 -17.22
CA LEU A 38 44.73 3.87 -17.34
C LEU A 38 43.24 3.47 -17.44
N ILE A 39 42.95 2.30 -18.03
CA ILE A 39 41.58 1.77 -18.16
C ILE A 39 41.16 0.96 -16.90
N LYS A 40 42.09 0.52 -16.04
CA LYS A 40 41.75 -0.30 -14.84
C LYS A 40 41.18 0.46 -13.63
N ASN A 41 40.78 1.71 -13.75
CA ASN A 41 40.22 2.48 -12.64
C ASN A 41 38.80 2.98 -12.90
N GLU A 42 37.98 2.19 -13.59
CA GLU A 42 36.55 2.17 -13.30
C GLU A 42 36.25 0.83 -12.60
N THR A 43 36.76 0.69 -11.37
CA THR A 43 36.00 -0.07 -10.38
C THR A 43 34.58 0.51 -10.39
N PRO A 44 33.51 -0.29 -10.46
CA PRO A 44 32.17 0.25 -10.31
C PRO A 44 32.17 1.09 -9.04
N GLN A 45 32.03 2.40 -9.19
CA GLN A 45 31.90 3.31 -8.07
C GLN A 45 30.71 2.76 -7.30
N GLU A 46 30.92 2.29 -6.07
CA GLU A 46 29.82 1.91 -5.18
C GLU A 46 28.95 3.15 -5.06
N THR A 47 27.87 3.21 -5.86
CA THR A 47 26.97 4.34 -5.87
C THR A 47 26.21 4.28 -4.55
N GLY A 48 26.52 5.22 -3.65
CA GLY A 48 25.83 5.30 -2.36
C GLY A 48 24.35 5.67 -2.53
N TYR A 49 23.58 5.55 -1.45
CA TYR A 49 22.17 5.93 -1.47
C TYR A 49 22.00 7.45 -1.48
N ALA A 50 21.12 7.94 -2.36
CA ALA A 50 20.86 9.36 -2.56
C ALA A 50 19.41 9.72 -2.20
N ILE A 51 19.25 10.84 -1.49
CA ILE A 51 17.94 11.38 -1.08
C ILE A 51 17.80 12.83 -1.50
N CYS A 52 16.57 13.35 -1.53
CA CYS A 52 16.30 14.78 -1.71
C CYS A 52 16.83 15.38 -3.03
N GLY A 53 17.04 14.56 -4.07
CA GLY A 53 17.68 14.99 -5.33
C GLY A 53 19.17 15.33 -5.21
N LEU A 54 19.79 14.98 -4.09
CA LEU A 54 21.23 15.12 -3.85
C LEU A 54 21.99 13.96 -4.50
N ASN A 55 23.32 14.11 -4.63
CA ASN A 55 24.19 12.96 -4.88
C ASN A 55 24.39 12.14 -3.58
N ASP A 56 25.03 10.98 -3.71
CA ASP A 56 25.36 10.07 -2.61
C ASP A 56 26.19 10.74 -1.51
N TYR A 57 27.21 11.51 -1.89
CA TYR A 57 28.09 12.21 -0.96
C TYR A 57 27.39 13.30 -0.14
N ASP A 58 26.55 14.11 -0.77
CA ASP A 58 25.79 15.18 -0.10
C ASP A 58 24.66 14.59 0.77
N SER A 59 24.03 13.50 0.33
CA SER A 59 23.06 12.72 1.12
C SER A 59 23.72 12.17 2.39
N ARG A 60 24.89 11.56 2.23
CA ARG A 60 25.71 11.06 3.33
C ARG A 60 26.03 12.17 4.34
N LYS A 61 26.54 13.32 3.88
CA LYS A 61 26.84 14.47 4.76
C LYS A 61 25.63 14.97 5.54
N LEU A 62 24.46 15.00 4.89
CA LEU A 62 23.21 15.38 5.54
C LEU A 62 22.89 14.42 6.69
N LEU A 63 23.07 13.11 6.48
CA LEU A 63 22.85 12.09 7.50
C LEU A 63 23.92 12.08 8.59
N GLU A 64 25.20 12.28 8.26
CA GLU A 64 26.27 12.43 9.26
C GLU A 64 25.95 13.60 10.21
N LYS A 65 25.53 14.74 9.66
CA LYS A 65 25.09 15.89 10.47
C LYS A 65 23.88 15.54 11.33
N ARG A 66 22.85 14.88 10.77
CA ARG A 66 21.65 14.48 11.52
C ARG A 66 21.99 13.49 12.64
N GLN A 67 22.90 12.56 12.39
CA GLN A 67 23.41 11.60 13.35
C GLN A 67 24.12 12.31 14.52
N GLU A 68 25.05 13.22 14.23
CA GLU A 68 25.84 13.92 15.25
C GLU A 68 25.01 14.90 16.09
N GLU A 69 24.15 15.68 15.45
CA GLU A 69 23.39 16.75 16.11
C GLU A 69 22.17 16.22 16.86
N VAL A 70 21.51 15.18 16.35
CA VAL A 70 20.19 14.74 16.86
C VAL A 70 20.19 13.28 17.29
N LEU A 71 20.39 12.33 16.36
CA LEU A 71 20.10 10.92 16.65
C LEU A 71 21.01 10.30 17.72
N LYS A 72 22.26 10.76 17.83
CA LYS A 72 23.21 10.30 18.85
C LYS A 72 22.82 10.71 20.28
N ASN A 73 22.13 11.84 20.42
CA ASN A 73 21.74 12.39 21.72
C ASN A 73 20.29 12.03 22.11
N MET A 74 19.52 11.46 21.17
CA MET A 74 18.15 11.03 21.40
C MET A 74 18.13 9.64 22.02
N GLU A 75 17.27 9.44 23.02
CA GLU A 75 16.96 8.09 23.51
C GLU A 75 16.26 7.29 22.40
N THR A 76 16.28 5.96 22.45
CA THR A 76 15.73 5.12 21.37
C THR A 76 14.56 4.26 21.84
N LEU A 77 13.58 4.08 20.97
CA LEU A 77 12.50 3.10 21.14
C LEU A 77 12.59 2.02 20.04
N PRO A 78 12.35 0.75 20.37
CA PRO A 78 12.38 -0.31 19.37
C PRO A 78 11.12 -0.29 18.50
N MET A 79 11.28 -0.61 17.21
CA MET A 79 10.23 -1.01 16.29
C MET A 79 10.46 -2.47 15.91
N ASN A 80 9.52 -3.32 16.31
CA ASN A 80 9.59 -4.76 16.11
C ASN A 80 8.60 -5.26 15.05
N ASP A 81 7.62 -4.45 14.66
CA ASP A 81 6.73 -4.76 13.55
C ASP A 81 6.15 -3.50 12.92
N TYR A 82 5.54 -3.66 11.74
CA TYR A 82 4.91 -2.61 10.95
C TYR A 82 3.93 -3.20 9.93
N GLY A 83 3.15 -2.33 9.30
CA GLY A 83 2.40 -2.61 8.09
C GLY A 83 1.29 -1.59 7.86
N VAL A 84 0.51 -1.80 6.80
CA VAL A 84 -0.50 -0.86 6.31
C VAL A 84 -1.88 -1.48 6.39
N TYR A 85 -2.88 -0.69 6.81
CA TYR A 85 -4.30 -1.00 6.69
C TYR A 85 -4.97 0.06 5.82
N GLY A 86 -5.45 -0.34 4.62
CA GLY A 86 -5.86 0.61 3.59
C GLY A 86 -4.67 1.42 3.08
N GLU A 87 -4.63 2.71 3.43
CA GLU A 87 -3.52 3.63 3.13
C GLU A 87 -2.84 4.16 4.41
N SER A 88 -3.12 3.56 5.57
CA SER A 88 -2.60 4.01 6.86
C SER A 88 -1.46 3.11 7.36
N LEU A 89 -0.26 3.68 7.47
CA LEU A 89 0.92 2.99 7.99
C LEU A 89 0.93 3.00 9.52
N THR A 90 1.14 1.81 10.10
CA THR A 90 1.38 1.61 11.54
C THR A 90 2.79 1.09 11.80
N LEU A 91 3.38 1.58 12.88
CA LEU A 91 4.65 1.11 13.44
C LEU A 91 4.37 0.58 14.84
N TYR A 92 4.88 -0.61 15.17
CA TYR A 92 4.62 -1.29 16.44
C TYR A 92 5.90 -1.39 17.25
N GLN A 93 5.79 -1.09 18.55
CA GLN A 93 6.92 -1.25 19.46
C GLN A 93 7.20 -2.74 19.72
N ASN A 94 6.17 -3.57 19.77
CA ASN A 94 6.29 -5.02 19.92
C ASN A 94 6.00 -5.73 18.59
N ALA A 95 6.30 -7.04 18.52
CA ALA A 95 5.75 -7.87 17.46
C ALA A 95 4.22 -7.79 17.51
N PHE A 96 3.55 -7.57 16.36
CA PHE A 96 2.11 -7.43 16.36
C PHE A 96 1.45 -8.72 16.85
N SER A 97 0.47 -8.56 17.74
CA SER A 97 -0.37 -9.66 18.22
C SER A 97 -1.82 -9.19 18.23
N PHE A 98 -2.68 -9.94 17.55
CA PHE A 98 -4.11 -9.65 17.51
C PHE A 98 -4.70 -9.59 18.94
N ASN A 99 -5.66 -8.69 19.16
CA ASN A 99 -6.27 -8.40 20.46
C ASN A 99 -5.31 -7.97 21.58
N THR A 100 -4.06 -7.61 21.26
CA THR A 100 -3.10 -7.11 22.24
C THR A 100 -2.77 -5.65 21.92
N ALA A 101 -2.96 -4.77 22.90
CA ALA A 101 -2.64 -3.36 22.73
C ALA A 101 -1.11 -3.17 22.65
N ASP A 102 -0.66 -2.49 21.60
CA ASP A 102 0.74 -2.10 21.46
C ASP A 102 1.03 -0.79 22.22
N PRO A 103 2.20 -0.62 22.85
CA PRO A 103 2.57 0.62 23.54
C PRO A 103 2.59 1.87 22.65
N MET A 104 2.63 1.74 21.32
CA MET A 104 2.52 2.85 20.37
C MET A 104 1.11 3.47 20.34
N ILE A 105 0.08 2.76 20.79
CA ILE A 105 -1.28 3.30 20.87
C ILE A 105 -1.31 4.46 21.88
N GLY A 106 -1.86 5.60 21.46
CA GLY A 106 -1.93 6.82 22.26
C GLY A 106 -0.64 7.64 22.27
N ARG A 107 0.42 7.19 21.57
CA ARG A 107 1.64 7.97 21.36
C ARG A 107 1.55 8.83 20.12
N THR A 108 2.37 9.87 20.11
CA THR A 108 2.49 10.77 18.98
C THR A 108 3.75 10.41 18.19
N VAL A 109 3.59 10.15 16.89
CA VAL A 109 4.71 9.91 15.96
C VAL A 109 4.96 11.18 15.16
N THR A 110 6.22 11.60 15.09
CA THR A 110 6.64 12.76 14.30
C THR A 110 7.53 12.30 13.15
N LEU A 111 7.25 12.83 11.96
CA LEU A 111 8.07 12.69 10.78
C LEU A 111 8.76 14.02 10.50
N THR A 112 10.10 14.08 10.57
CA THR A 112 10.84 15.28 10.13
C THR A 112 11.39 15.06 8.73
N ASN A 113 11.00 15.91 7.78
CA ASN A 113 11.51 15.82 6.41
C ASN A 113 12.98 16.25 6.36
N LEU A 114 13.90 15.31 6.12
CA LEU A 114 15.33 15.64 6.02
C LEU A 114 15.65 16.49 4.78
N CYS A 115 14.82 16.42 3.75
CA CYS A 115 14.96 17.26 2.56
C CYS A 115 14.56 18.72 2.83
N LYS A 116 13.66 18.93 3.79
CA LYS A 116 13.10 20.23 4.16
C LYS A 116 12.87 20.27 5.68
N PRO A 117 13.91 20.50 6.51
CA PRO A 117 13.85 20.27 7.96
C PRO A 117 12.78 21.09 8.73
N GLN A 118 12.26 22.14 8.12
CA GLN A 118 11.14 22.92 8.63
C GLN A 118 9.77 22.23 8.50
N GLU A 119 9.66 21.20 7.65
CA GLU A 119 8.45 20.40 7.46
C GLU A 119 8.45 19.22 8.43
N GLN A 120 7.52 19.26 9.39
CA GLN A 120 7.28 18.20 10.35
C GLN A 120 5.80 17.82 10.31
N PHE A 121 5.54 16.51 10.34
CA PHE A 121 4.20 15.95 10.36
C PHE A 121 4.03 15.13 11.62
N THR A 122 2.93 15.36 12.35
CA THR A 122 2.71 14.79 13.67
C THR A 122 1.38 14.04 13.68
N PHE A 123 1.42 12.79 14.11
CA PHE A 123 0.27 11.88 14.10
C PHE A 123 0.06 11.26 15.48
N LEU A 124 -1.13 11.45 16.05
CA LEU A 124 -1.54 10.71 17.25
C LEU A 124 -2.03 9.33 16.83
N PHE A 125 -1.35 8.29 17.27
CA PHE A 125 -1.73 6.91 16.97
C PHE A 125 -2.99 6.52 17.75
N GLY A 126 -4.13 6.47 17.06
CA GLY A 126 -5.41 6.05 17.64
C GLY A 126 -5.51 4.54 17.86
N SER A 127 -6.62 4.07 18.44
CA SER A 127 -6.91 2.64 18.50
C SER A 127 -7.27 2.04 17.14
N ASN A 128 -7.91 2.84 16.27
CA ASN A 128 -8.33 2.41 14.95
C ASN A 128 -7.13 2.24 14.00
N LEU A 129 -7.17 1.20 13.17
CA LEU A 129 -6.10 0.83 12.24
C LEU A 129 -5.85 1.85 11.14
N ASP A 130 -6.89 2.56 10.71
CA ASP A 130 -6.88 3.59 9.67
C ASP A 130 -6.62 5.02 10.20
N MET A 131 -6.29 5.15 11.49
CA MET A 131 -6.01 6.43 12.16
C MET A 131 -4.55 6.53 12.63
N ARG A 132 -3.62 6.33 11.69
CA ARG A 132 -2.16 6.31 11.94
C ARG A 132 -1.43 7.30 11.05
N ILE A 133 -0.40 6.88 10.32
CA ILE A 133 0.28 7.73 9.34
C ILE A 133 -0.46 7.60 8.00
N PRO A 134 -1.24 8.60 7.56
CA PRO A 134 -1.92 8.57 6.26
C PRO A 134 -0.92 8.77 5.12
N LEU A 135 -0.62 7.71 4.38
CA LEU A 135 0.40 7.73 3.32
C LEU A 135 -0.02 8.55 2.08
N ASP A 136 -1.32 8.69 1.86
CA ASP A 136 -1.92 9.43 0.75
C ASP A 136 -1.69 10.95 0.84
N THR A 137 -1.58 11.48 2.05
CA THR A 137 -1.41 12.93 2.28
C THR A 137 0.03 13.35 2.52
N LEU A 138 0.96 12.39 2.65
CA LEU A 138 2.37 12.70 2.88
C LEU A 138 3.02 13.20 1.60
N PRO A 139 3.68 14.37 1.62
CA PRO A 139 4.48 14.84 0.48
C PRO A 139 5.68 13.93 0.19
N GLU A 140 6.28 14.10 -0.99
CA GLU A 140 7.57 13.47 -1.27
C GLU A 140 8.65 13.95 -0.30
N GLY A 141 9.45 13.02 0.18
CA GLY A 141 10.51 13.33 1.13
C GLY A 141 11.19 12.09 1.69
N PHE A 142 12.26 12.33 2.44
CA PHE A 142 12.93 11.32 3.24
C PHE A 142 12.83 11.75 4.70
N TYR A 143 12.03 11.02 5.46
CA TYR A 143 11.62 11.38 6.80
C TYR A 143 12.36 10.53 7.82
N ASP A 144 12.88 11.16 8.86
CA ASP A 144 13.16 10.40 10.08
C ASP A 144 11.90 10.24 10.92
N VAL A 145 11.90 9.19 11.74
CA VAL A 145 10.76 8.83 12.57
C VAL A 145 11.14 8.93 14.04
N ASP A 146 10.48 9.84 14.75
CA ASP A 146 10.56 9.92 16.20
C ASP A 146 9.19 9.71 16.85
N VAL A 147 9.23 9.31 18.12
CA VAL A 147 8.03 9.07 18.93
C VAL A 147 8.12 9.92 20.18
N LEU A 148 7.08 10.72 20.41
CA LEU A 148 6.88 11.46 21.65
C LEU A 148 6.22 10.54 22.68
N ALA A 149 6.97 10.20 23.73
CA ALA A 149 6.49 9.46 24.89
C ALA A 149 7.00 10.14 26.17
N ASP A 150 6.17 10.25 27.21
CA ASP A 150 6.54 10.88 28.48
C ASP A 150 7.19 12.28 28.32
N LEU A 151 6.67 13.07 27.38
CA LEU A 151 7.16 14.41 27.00
C LEU A 151 8.61 14.45 26.48
N LYS A 152 9.15 13.31 26.04
CA LYS A 152 10.46 13.17 25.39
C LYS A 152 10.32 12.55 24.00
N HIS A 153 11.16 12.99 23.07
CA HIS A 153 11.28 12.37 21.76
C HIS A 153 12.28 11.22 21.82
N TYR A 154 11.90 10.10 21.20
CA TYR A 154 12.73 8.91 21.04
C TYR A 154 12.88 8.60 19.56
N ALA A 155 14.12 8.35 19.13
CA ALA A 155 14.38 7.89 17.78
C ALA A 155 13.94 6.43 17.67
N LEU A 156 13.18 6.12 16.63
CA LEU A 156 12.73 4.76 16.40
C LEU A 156 13.85 3.95 15.75
N VAL A 157 14.13 2.75 16.27
CA VAL A 157 15.19 1.86 15.78
C VAL A 157 14.68 0.43 15.63
N SER A 158 15.20 -0.33 14.68
CA SER A 158 14.89 -1.77 14.56
C SER A 158 16.11 -2.62 14.87
N ASP A 159 15.93 -3.77 15.52
CA ASP A 159 17.02 -4.73 15.68
C ASP A 159 17.30 -5.50 14.37
N ALA A 160 16.32 -5.54 13.46
CA ALA A 160 16.45 -6.17 12.15
C ALA A 160 16.79 -5.12 11.07
N THR A 161 17.61 -5.52 10.10
CA THR A 161 17.76 -4.78 8.85
C THR A 161 16.56 -5.04 7.97
N LEU A 162 15.89 -3.99 7.51
CA LEU A 162 14.73 -4.13 6.63
C LEU A 162 14.54 -2.95 5.68
N THR A 163 13.99 -3.27 4.52
CA THR A 163 13.43 -2.34 3.55
C THR A 163 12.13 -2.93 3.02
N ASP A 164 11.03 -2.20 3.10
CA ASP A 164 9.73 -2.63 2.56
C ASP A 164 8.96 -1.43 2.02
N THR A 165 8.18 -1.64 0.95
CA THR A 165 7.53 -0.57 0.19
C THR A 165 6.03 -0.82 0.06
N PHE A 166 5.25 0.22 0.33
CA PHE A 166 3.80 0.24 0.22
C PHE A 166 3.34 1.32 -0.76
N SER A 167 2.40 1.00 -1.62
CA SER A 167 1.82 1.94 -2.59
C SER A 167 0.45 2.43 -2.11
N THR A 168 0.16 3.72 -2.28
CA THR A 168 -1.17 4.29 -2.05
C THR A 168 -2.11 4.03 -3.24
N VAL A 169 -3.36 4.49 -3.11
CA VAL A 169 -4.33 4.59 -4.20
C VAL A 169 -3.85 5.62 -5.24
N VAL A 170 -4.16 5.36 -6.52
CA VAL A 170 -3.87 6.27 -7.62
C VAL A 170 -4.61 7.60 -7.47
N ARG A 171 -3.86 8.70 -7.53
CA ARG A 171 -4.37 10.08 -7.60
C ARG A 171 -3.59 10.83 -8.67
N ASP A 172 -4.30 11.51 -9.56
CA ASP A 172 -3.70 12.23 -10.70
C ASP A 172 -2.74 11.37 -11.56
N GLY A 173 -3.03 10.08 -11.68
CA GLY A 173 -2.24 9.11 -12.44
C GLY A 173 -0.94 8.63 -11.76
N LEU A 174 -0.72 9.00 -10.49
CA LEU A 174 0.45 8.62 -9.70
C LEU A 174 0.03 7.93 -8.40
N VAL A 175 0.95 7.17 -7.81
CA VAL A 175 0.85 6.64 -6.45
C VAL A 175 1.98 7.20 -5.61
N ASN A 176 1.78 7.32 -4.30
CA ASN A 176 2.88 7.47 -3.36
C ASN A 176 3.41 6.08 -3.00
N ASN A 177 4.69 5.84 -3.29
CA ASN A 177 5.42 4.71 -2.76
C ASN A 177 6.09 5.13 -1.45
N ALA A 178 5.62 4.55 -0.35
CA ALA A 178 6.14 4.73 0.99
C ALA A 178 7.07 3.56 1.35
N THR A 179 8.37 3.82 1.43
CA THR A 179 9.39 2.82 1.74
C THR A 179 9.92 3.02 3.15
N ILE A 180 9.78 2.02 4.00
CA ILE A 180 10.41 2.01 5.33
C ILE A 180 11.83 1.48 5.16
N HIS A 181 12.79 2.18 5.73
CA HIS A 181 14.19 1.75 5.82
C HIS A 181 14.60 1.65 7.29
N ALA A 182 15.18 0.53 7.71
CA ALA A 182 15.87 0.41 8.99
C ALA A 182 17.19 -0.32 8.77
N THR A 183 18.16 0.38 8.20
CA THR A 183 19.40 -0.21 7.70
C THR A 183 20.56 0.73 8.02
N GLN A 184 21.46 0.33 8.94
CA GLN A 184 22.56 1.18 9.41
C GLN A 184 23.57 1.53 8.30
N ASP A 185 23.69 0.69 7.29
CA ASP A 185 24.62 0.83 6.16
C ASP A 185 23.99 1.48 4.92
N LEU A 186 22.76 1.99 5.03
CA LEU A 186 22.03 2.58 3.90
C LEU A 186 22.83 3.70 3.20
N PHE A 187 23.58 4.50 3.96
CA PHE A 187 24.35 5.64 3.45
C PHE A 187 25.87 5.42 3.47
N ASP A 188 26.33 4.19 3.71
CA ASP A 188 27.75 3.89 3.74
C ASP A 188 28.36 3.97 2.34
N ILE A 189 29.61 4.43 2.27
CA ILE A 189 30.42 4.44 1.05
C ILE A 189 31.76 3.81 1.44
N GLY A 190 32.08 2.63 0.88
CA GLY A 190 33.21 1.83 1.32
C GLY A 190 33.09 1.39 2.79
N GLU A 191 34.16 1.58 3.57
CA GLU A 191 34.21 1.16 4.98
C GLU A 191 33.71 2.23 5.97
N GLU A 192 33.39 3.44 5.50
CA GLU A 192 33.04 4.55 6.38
C GLU A 192 31.57 4.51 6.77
N LYS A 193 31.31 4.22 8.06
CA LYS A 193 29.97 4.11 8.65
C LYS A 193 29.32 5.47 8.96
N VAL A 194 28.06 5.64 8.57
CA VAL A 194 27.29 6.87 8.84
C VAL A 194 26.43 6.73 10.10
N LEU A 195 25.59 5.69 10.14
CA LEU A 195 24.66 5.47 11.24
C LEU A 195 25.26 4.46 12.22
N ASN A 196 24.99 4.65 13.52
CA ASN A 196 25.44 3.73 14.57
C ASN A 196 24.37 2.69 14.97
N LYS A 197 23.16 2.79 14.40
CA LYS A 197 22.01 1.92 14.62
C LYS A 197 21.16 1.87 13.34
N ASN A 198 20.30 0.86 13.23
CA ASN A 198 19.25 0.80 12.22
C ASN A 198 18.09 1.75 12.59
N TYR A 199 18.32 3.05 12.43
CA TYR A 199 17.25 4.05 12.61
C TYR A 199 16.17 3.85 11.55
N VAL A 200 14.92 4.04 11.96
CA VAL A 200 13.76 3.93 11.07
C VAL A 200 13.59 5.25 10.32
N PHE A 201 13.62 5.16 8.99
CA PHE A 201 13.28 6.23 8.08
C PHE A 201 12.09 5.83 7.22
N LEU A 202 11.30 6.82 6.81
CA LEU A 202 10.23 6.66 5.83
C LEU A 202 10.57 7.50 4.61
N GLU A 203 10.69 6.87 3.45
CA GLU A 203 10.84 7.56 2.18
C GLU A 203 9.52 7.56 1.43
N VAL A 204 9.07 8.73 0.98
CA VAL A 204 7.88 8.87 0.14
C VAL A 204 8.30 9.43 -1.21
N LYS A 205 7.94 8.71 -2.28
CA LYS A 205 8.19 9.10 -3.67
C LYS A 205 6.94 8.87 -4.51
N SER A 206 6.62 9.79 -5.41
CA SER A 206 5.61 9.52 -6.43
C SER A 206 6.14 8.53 -7.44
N ALA A 207 5.30 7.60 -7.86
CA ALA A 207 5.61 6.61 -8.88
C ALA A 207 4.42 6.38 -9.80
N GLN A 208 4.69 5.77 -10.95
CA GLN A 208 3.62 5.22 -11.77
C GLN A 208 3.05 3.97 -11.07
N PRO A 209 1.72 3.77 -11.10
CA PRO A 209 1.13 2.58 -10.51
C PRO A 209 1.62 1.30 -11.20
N ALA A 210 1.90 0.26 -10.41
CA ALA A 210 2.26 -1.04 -10.94
C ALA A 210 1.07 -1.72 -11.64
N GLU A 211 1.32 -2.43 -12.74
CA GLU A 211 0.26 -3.09 -13.52
C GLU A 211 -0.48 -4.19 -12.75
N GLU A 212 0.17 -4.81 -11.77
CA GLU A 212 -0.38 -5.91 -10.97
C GLU A 212 -0.91 -5.45 -9.61
N GLU A 213 -1.00 -4.14 -9.38
CA GLU A 213 -1.57 -3.57 -8.15
C GLU A 213 -2.93 -2.93 -8.44
N TYR A 214 -3.87 -3.13 -7.53
CA TYR A 214 -5.20 -2.53 -7.59
C TYR A 214 -5.44 -1.63 -6.39
N ASP A 215 -6.29 -0.63 -6.57
CA ASP A 215 -6.69 0.30 -5.51
C ASP A 215 -7.83 -0.30 -4.69
N ILE A 216 -8.85 -0.79 -5.40
CA ILE A 216 -10.12 -1.23 -4.84
C ILE A 216 -10.51 -2.57 -5.44
N VAL A 217 -10.97 -3.48 -4.60
CA VAL A 217 -11.67 -4.70 -5.01
C VAL A 217 -13.16 -4.52 -4.74
N LEU A 218 -13.97 -4.64 -5.78
CA LEU A 218 -15.41 -4.76 -5.68
C LEU A 218 -15.77 -6.26 -5.68
N ASP A 219 -16.34 -6.74 -4.59
CA ASP A 219 -16.77 -8.13 -4.45
C ASP A 219 -18.29 -8.25 -4.56
N PRO A 220 -18.83 -8.60 -5.74
CA PRO A 220 -20.25 -8.83 -5.89
C PRO A 220 -20.66 -10.15 -5.22
N ALA A 221 -21.58 -10.09 -4.25
CA ALA A 221 -22.06 -11.26 -3.52
C ALA A 221 -22.79 -12.28 -4.40
N GLY A 222 -23.02 -13.49 -3.87
CA GLY A 222 -23.42 -14.66 -4.65
C GLY A 222 -22.29 -15.16 -5.56
N GLY A 223 -22.54 -16.21 -6.34
CA GLY A 223 -21.55 -16.80 -7.25
C GLY A 223 -20.44 -17.59 -6.54
N SER A 224 -20.73 -18.21 -5.41
CA SER A 224 -19.79 -19.11 -4.70
C SER A 224 -20.05 -20.57 -5.03
N ILE A 225 -19.15 -21.48 -4.66
CA ILE A 225 -19.32 -22.92 -4.86
C ILE A 225 -19.89 -23.53 -3.58
N GLN A 226 -21.03 -24.21 -3.68
CA GLN A 226 -21.62 -24.97 -2.58
C GLN A 226 -20.86 -26.28 -2.33
N TYR A 227 -21.10 -26.92 -1.18
CA TYR A 227 -20.50 -28.21 -0.83
C TYR A 227 -20.73 -29.32 -1.89
N ASN A 228 -21.88 -29.29 -2.57
CA ASN A 228 -22.22 -30.24 -3.64
C ASN A 228 -21.58 -29.90 -5.01
N GLY A 229 -20.74 -28.86 -5.08
CA GLY A 229 -20.08 -28.39 -6.30
C GLY A 229 -20.93 -27.51 -7.21
N THR A 230 -22.17 -27.18 -6.84
CA THR A 230 -23.03 -26.29 -7.63
C THR A 230 -22.79 -24.82 -7.28
N SER A 231 -23.03 -23.91 -8.23
CA SER A 231 -22.99 -22.48 -7.98
C SER A 231 -24.11 -22.08 -7.01
N ASP A 232 -23.77 -21.35 -5.97
CA ASP A 232 -24.69 -20.58 -5.14
C ASP A 232 -24.98 -19.25 -5.84
N PRO A 233 -26.22 -18.97 -6.30
CA PRO A 233 -26.57 -17.69 -6.88
C PRO A 233 -26.68 -16.55 -5.84
N GLY A 234 -26.58 -16.87 -4.54
CA GLY A 234 -26.91 -15.95 -3.46
C GLY A 234 -28.41 -15.79 -3.31
N ASN A 235 -28.84 -14.63 -2.83
CA ASN A 235 -30.25 -14.31 -2.64
C ASN A 235 -31.02 -14.25 -3.98
N THR A 236 -32.25 -14.78 -3.99
CA THR A 236 -33.12 -14.74 -5.18
C THR A 236 -34.53 -14.30 -4.79
N TYR A 237 -35.10 -13.32 -5.49
CA TYR A 237 -36.47 -12.87 -5.27
C TYR A 237 -37.09 -12.32 -6.56
N GLY A 238 -38.24 -12.88 -6.96
CA GLY A 238 -38.87 -12.55 -8.23
C GLY A 238 -37.94 -12.85 -9.41
N GLU A 239 -37.59 -11.82 -10.17
CA GLU A 239 -36.66 -11.87 -11.30
C GLU A 239 -35.21 -11.53 -10.94
N PHE A 240 -34.97 -11.05 -9.71
CA PHE A 240 -33.64 -10.66 -9.26
C PHE A 240 -32.86 -11.84 -8.68
N ILE A 241 -31.63 -11.95 -9.15
CA ILE A 241 -30.61 -12.89 -8.66
C ILE A 241 -29.43 -12.06 -8.17
N GLU A 242 -29.10 -12.15 -6.88
CA GLU A 242 -28.06 -11.33 -6.25
C GLU A 242 -26.74 -11.40 -6.99
N ARG A 243 -26.31 -12.60 -7.42
CA ARG A 243 -25.10 -12.78 -8.22
C ARG A 243 -25.05 -11.83 -9.43
N ASP A 244 -26.15 -11.76 -10.18
CA ASP A 244 -26.23 -11.04 -11.45
C ASP A 244 -26.41 -9.53 -11.22
N GLU A 245 -27.25 -9.17 -10.24
CA GLU A 245 -27.50 -7.77 -9.86
C GLU A 245 -26.24 -7.10 -9.29
N MET A 246 -25.55 -7.76 -8.35
CA MET A 246 -24.33 -7.23 -7.75
C MET A 246 -23.17 -7.21 -8.72
N TYR A 247 -23.07 -8.19 -9.63
CA TYR A 247 -22.05 -8.13 -10.69
C TYR A 247 -22.28 -6.94 -11.63
N THR A 248 -23.53 -6.69 -12.03
CA THR A 248 -23.89 -5.53 -12.85
C THR A 248 -23.52 -4.23 -12.15
N ALA A 249 -23.90 -4.08 -10.87
CA ALA A 249 -23.53 -2.91 -10.07
C ALA A 249 -22.00 -2.76 -9.96
N ALA A 250 -21.26 -3.85 -9.71
CA ALA A 250 -19.80 -3.80 -9.62
C ALA A 250 -19.15 -3.36 -10.94
N VAL A 251 -19.64 -3.80 -12.10
CA VAL A 251 -19.14 -3.39 -13.42
C VAL A 251 -19.35 -1.90 -13.65
N GLU A 252 -20.52 -1.37 -13.31
CA GLU A 252 -20.83 0.04 -13.53
C GLU A 252 -20.09 0.95 -12.53
N ILE A 253 -20.04 0.57 -11.25
CA ILE A 253 -19.22 1.27 -10.24
C ILE A 253 -17.76 1.28 -10.69
N LYS A 254 -17.21 0.13 -11.12
CA LYS A 254 -15.85 0.05 -11.68
C LYS A 254 -15.66 1.05 -12.82
N SER A 255 -16.60 1.12 -13.77
CA SER A 255 -16.50 2.06 -14.89
C SER A 255 -16.40 3.52 -14.44
N ILE A 256 -17.17 3.92 -13.42
CA ILE A 256 -17.15 5.28 -12.86
C ILE A 256 -15.84 5.55 -12.12
N LEU A 257 -15.38 4.60 -11.32
CA LEU A 257 -14.12 4.74 -10.56
C LEU A 257 -12.92 4.81 -11.51
N GLU A 258 -12.87 3.94 -12.53
CA GLU A 258 -11.78 3.94 -13.53
C GLU A 258 -11.78 5.18 -14.41
N SER A 259 -12.94 5.80 -14.68
CA SER A 259 -12.96 7.09 -15.37
C SER A 259 -12.31 8.22 -14.57
N HIS A 260 -12.14 8.03 -13.25
CA HIS A 260 -11.40 8.94 -12.36
C HIS A 260 -9.95 8.48 -12.12
N GLY A 261 -9.47 7.51 -12.88
CA GLY A 261 -8.07 7.06 -12.85
C GLY A 261 -7.75 5.98 -11.83
N LEU A 262 -8.74 5.52 -11.05
CA LEU A 262 -8.58 4.40 -10.12
C LEU A 262 -8.37 3.09 -10.85
N ARG A 263 -7.70 2.15 -10.20
CA ARG A 263 -7.48 0.77 -10.66
C ARG A 263 -8.37 -0.17 -9.88
N VAL A 264 -9.42 -0.69 -10.51
CA VAL A 264 -10.45 -1.46 -9.79
C VAL A 264 -10.49 -2.91 -10.26
N LEU A 265 -10.50 -3.86 -9.32
CA LEU A 265 -10.72 -5.28 -9.61
C LEU A 265 -12.16 -5.66 -9.25
N ILE A 266 -12.79 -6.49 -10.07
CA ILE A 266 -14.02 -7.20 -9.68
C ILE A 266 -13.60 -8.61 -9.28
N ALA A 267 -13.95 -9.02 -8.06
CA ALA A 267 -13.39 -10.22 -7.44
C ALA A 267 -13.78 -11.55 -8.13
N ARG A 268 -14.80 -11.53 -9.00
CA ARG A 268 -15.22 -12.66 -9.84
C ARG A 268 -15.89 -12.17 -11.12
N ASP A 269 -15.98 -13.03 -12.12
CA ASP A 269 -16.88 -12.82 -13.26
C ASP A 269 -18.34 -13.20 -12.89
N ASN A 270 -19.27 -13.06 -13.84
CA ASN A 270 -20.69 -13.35 -13.59
C ASN A 270 -21.10 -14.83 -13.71
N ILE A 271 -20.24 -15.66 -14.31
CA ILE A 271 -20.58 -17.01 -14.77
C ILE A 271 -19.87 -18.06 -13.92
N THR A 272 -18.58 -17.86 -13.69
CA THR A 272 -17.66 -18.75 -13.00
C THR A 272 -17.82 -18.56 -11.49
N PRO A 273 -18.32 -19.57 -10.75
CA PRO A 273 -18.39 -19.45 -9.31
C PRO A 273 -17.00 -19.49 -8.69
N VAL A 274 -16.72 -18.55 -7.79
CA VAL A 274 -15.45 -18.44 -7.06
C VAL A 274 -15.77 -18.27 -5.59
N ASN A 275 -15.17 -19.08 -4.73
CA ASN A 275 -15.35 -18.96 -3.29
C ASN A 275 -14.73 -17.67 -2.76
N VAL A 276 -15.40 -17.06 -1.78
CA VAL A 276 -14.89 -15.85 -1.12
C VAL A 276 -13.58 -16.16 -0.39
N PHE A 277 -13.54 -17.29 0.31
CA PHE A 277 -12.43 -17.72 1.14
C PHE A 277 -11.62 -18.87 0.52
N GLY A 278 -10.43 -19.14 1.07
CA GLY A 278 -9.55 -20.21 0.59
C GLY A 278 -8.47 -19.72 -0.37
N ALA A 279 -7.41 -20.53 -0.53
CA ALA A 279 -6.42 -20.31 -1.58
C ALA A 279 -7.09 -20.36 -2.97
N GLY A 280 -6.82 -19.36 -3.81
CA GLY A 280 -7.51 -19.16 -5.10
C GLY A 280 -8.96 -18.65 -4.97
N GLY A 281 -9.37 -18.23 -3.76
CA GLY A 281 -10.61 -17.50 -3.54
C GLY A 281 -10.48 -16.00 -3.80
N ARG A 282 -11.60 -15.28 -3.70
CA ARG A 282 -11.69 -13.85 -3.99
C ARG A 282 -10.76 -12.99 -3.13
N ILE A 283 -10.72 -13.27 -1.82
CA ILE A 283 -9.85 -12.55 -0.88
C ILE A 283 -8.37 -12.88 -1.12
N TYR A 284 -8.07 -14.14 -1.46
CA TYR A 284 -6.70 -14.56 -1.79
C TYR A 284 -6.15 -13.79 -2.99
N ASP A 285 -6.95 -13.67 -4.05
CA ASP A 285 -6.56 -12.90 -5.24
C ASP A 285 -6.41 -11.42 -4.91
N ALA A 286 -7.33 -10.84 -4.13
CA ALA A 286 -7.24 -9.45 -3.68
C ALA A 286 -5.92 -9.14 -2.95
N TYR A 287 -5.43 -10.06 -2.11
CA TYR A 287 -4.12 -9.95 -1.47
C TYR A 287 -2.95 -10.06 -2.44
N ASN A 288 -3.01 -11.00 -3.39
CA ASN A 288 -1.95 -11.15 -4.40
C ASN A 288 -1.82 -9.91 -5.27
N PHE A 289 -2.93 -9.24 -5.54
CA PHE A 289 -3.01 -7.96 -6.25
C PHE A 289 -2.76 -6.73 -5.37
N LYS A 290 -2.39 -6.94 -4.09
CA LYS A 290 -2.09 -5.89 -3.10
C LYS A 290 -3.12 -4.76 -3.11
N ALA A 291 -4.40 -5.14 -3.10
CA ALA A 291 -5.48 -4.18 -3.00
C ALA A 291 -5.43 -3.40 -1.67
N LYS A 292 -5.99 -2.19 -1.66
CA LYS A 292 -5.98 -1.30 -0.48
C LYS A 292 -7.37 -1.32 0.16
N TYR A 293 -8.41 -1.37 -0.64
CA TYR A 293 -9.80 -1.43 -0.20
C TYR A 293 -10.50 -2.68 -0.72
N TYR A 294 -11.38 -3.25 0.09
CA TYR A 294 -12.24 -4.37 -0.28
C TYR A 294 -13.69 -4.02 0.07
N ILE A 295 -14.54 -3.91 -0.95
CA ILE A 295 -15.94 -3.50 -0.78
C ILE A 295 -16.82 -4.61 -1.31
N GLN A 296 -17.51 -5.30 -0.40
CA GLN A 296 -18.49 -6.31 -0.78
C GLN A 296 -19.86 -5.68 -1.00
N LEU A 297 -20.50 -6.01 -2.12
CA LEU A 297 -21.81 -5.51 -2.51
C LEU A 297 -22.85 -6.62 -2.35
N GLN A 298 -23.94 -6.35 -1.61
CA GLN A 298 -24.97 -7.34 -1.27
C GLN A 298 -26.40 -6.84 -1.48
N LEU A 299 -27.29 -7.81 -1.71
CA LEU A 299 -28.75 -7.68 -1.60
C LEU A 299 -29.30 -8.81 -0.73
N GLY A 300 -30.12 -8.46 0.26
CA GLY A 300 -30.65 -9.41 1.21
C GLY A 300 -31.98 -10.00 0.77
N THR A 301 -32.35 -11.14 1.36
CA THR A 301 -33.74 -11.60 1.46
C THR A 301 -34.02 -12.04 2.88
N SER A 302 -35.23 -11.79 3.39
CA SER A 302 -35.61 -12.24 4.73
C SER A 302 -37.12 -12.43 4.87
N GLY A 303 -37.51 -13.30 5.80
CA GLY A 303 -38.90 -13.45 6.23
C GLY A 303 -39.33 -12.49 7.34
N SER A 304 -38.41 -11.68 7.89
CA SER A 304 -38.67 -10.73 8.97
C SER A 304 -39.08 -9.37 8.42
N SER A 305 -40.09 -8.75 9.02
CA SER A 305 -40.48 -7.37 8.68
C SER A 305 -39.51 -6.30 9.20
N MET A 306 -38.54 -6.69 10.04
CA MET A 306 -37.48 -5.79 10.53
C MET A 306 -36.29 -5.71 9.55
N ASP A 307 -36.13 -6.71 8.71
CA ASP A 307 -35.04 -6.80 7.73
C ASP A 307 -35.43 -6.02 6.47
N ARG A 308 -35.12 -4.73 6.52
CA ARG A 308 -35.33 -3.74 5.46
C ARG A 308 -34.31 -2.62 5.60
N GLY A 309 -34.19 -1.80 4.56
CA GLY A 309 -33.27 -0.67 4.47
C GLY A 309 -31.82 -1.09 4.29
N MET A 310 -31.02 -0.16 3.79
CA MET A 310 -29.59 -0.35 3.58
C MET A 310 -28.79 -0.28 4.88
N MET A 311 -27.62 -0.92 4.86
CA MET A 311 -26.60 -0.77 5.89
C MET A 311 -25.19 -1.03 5.36
N SER A 312 -24.19 -0.44 6.00
CA SER A 312 -22.77 -0.72 5.79
C SER A 312 -22.16 -1.28 7.08
N LEU A 313 -21.44 -2.40 6.97
CA LEU A 313 -20.72 -3.04 8.05
C LEU A 313 -19.22 -2.79 7.90
N PHE A 314 -18.56 -2.35 8.97
CA PHE A 314 -17.11 -2.15 9.03
C PHE A 314 -16.49 -2.80 10.28
N SER A 315 -15.17 -2.92 10.29
CA SER A 315 -14.41 -3.60 11.37
C SER A 315 -14.52 -2.89 12.71
N ASN A 316 -14.56 -3.64 13.81
CA ASN A 316 -14.38 -3.13 15.17
C ASN A 316 -13.02 -2.45 15.38
N HIS A 317 -12.05 -2.73 14.52
CA HIS A 317 -10.68 -2.25 14.61
C HIS A 317 -10.42 -1.05 13.69
N ALA A 318 -11.40 -0.61 12.90
CA ALA A 318 -11.29 0.54 12.00
C ALA A 318 -12.27 1.67 12.37
N SER A 319 -12.01 2.88 11.86
CA SER A 319 -12.99 3.96 11.89
C SER A 319 -14.15 3.67 10.93
N ASN A 320 -15.22 4.47 10.97
CA ASN A 320 -16.38 4.32 10.10
C ASN A 320 -16.34 5.21 8.84
N ARG A 321 -15.19 5.82 8.52
CA ARG A 321 -15.07 6.87 7.49
C ARG A 321 -15.57 6.44 6.11
N LEU A 322 -15.09 5.31 5.59
CA LEU A 322 -15.51 4.79 4.28
C LEU A 322 -17.01 4.49 4.23
N SER A 323 -17.52 3.76 5.23
CA SER A 323 -18.94 3.44 5.33
C SER A 323 -19.81 4.70 5.40
N THR A 324 -19.38 5.68 6.21
CA THR A 324 -20.08 6.96 6.37
C THR A 324 -20.14 7.76 5.09
N SER A 325 -19.03 7.82 4.33
CA SER A 325 -18.97 8.52 3.06
C SER A 325 -19.96 7.94 2.05
N ILE A 326 -19.95 6.61 1.89
CA ILE A 326 -20.84 5.89 0.97
C ILE A 326 -22.31 6.03 1.37
N VAL A 327 -22.64 5.78 2.64
CA VAL A 327 -24.03 5.87 3.13
C VAL A 327 -24.56 7.30 3.01
N ASN A 328 -23.76 8.31 3.33
CA ASN A 328 -24.19 9.71 3.17
C ASN A 328 -24.44 10.08 1.70
N SER A 329 -23.60 9.60 0.77
CA SER A 329 -23.81 9.81 -0.66
C SER A 329 -25.11 9.16 -1.13
N LEU A 330 -25.36 7.91 -0.72
CA LEU A 330 -26.60 7.18 -1.02
C LEU A 330 -27.84 7.92 -0.50
N LEU A 331 -27.84 8.36 0.76
CA LEU A 331 -28.97 9.08 1.38
C LEU A 331 -29.25 10.45 0.76
N ARG A 332 -28.24 11.10 0.19
CA ARG A 332 -28.40 12.41 -0.45
C ARG A 332 -28.95 12.30 -1.88
N SER A 333 -28.66 11.20 -2.55
CA SER A 333 -28.85 11.07 -4.01
C SER A 333 -29.95 10.08 -4.40
N THR A 334 -30.48 9.31 -3.44
CA THR A 334 -31.46 8.25 -3.68
C THR A 334 -32.59 8.26 -2.64
N SER A 335 -33.62 7.46 -2.89
CA SER A 335 -34.73 7.24 -1.97
C SER A 335 -34.47 6.11 -0.96
N LEU A 336 -33.28 5.49 -0.95
CA LEU A 336 -32.93 4.42 -0.02
C LEU A 336 -33.10 4.87 1.43
N GLN A 337 -33.66 3.99 2.25
CA GLN A 337 -33.79 4.20 3.68
C GLN A 337 -32.75 3.36 4.41
N THR A 338 -32.26 3.85 5.54
CA THR A 338 -31.42 3.05 6.44
C THR A 338 -32.26 2.00 7.15
N THR A 339 -31.63 0.88 7.49
CA THR A 339 -32.26 -0.15 8.30
C THR A 339 -32.83 0.38 9.63
N PRO A 340 -33.93 -0.21 10.15
CA PRO A 340 -34.52 0.22 11.43
C PRO A 340 -33.73 -0.26 12.66
N TYR A 341 -32.67 -1.06 12.46
CA TYR A 341 -31.76 -1.41 13.54
C TYR A 341 -30.98 -0.19 14.03
N ASP A 342 -30.72 -0.17 15.33
CA ASP A 342 -29.96 0.88 16.02
C ASP A 342 -28.99 0.19 16.97
N ASP A 343 -27.71 0.51 16.86
CA ASP A 343 -26.64 0.04 17.75
C ASP A 343 -26.16 1.14 18.71
N GLY A 344 -26.81 2.31 18.69
CA GLY A 344 -26.47 3.49 19.49
C GLY A 344 -25.35 4.35 18.90
N ASP A 345 -24.86 4.04 17.69
CA ASP A 345 -23.94 4.92 16.97
C ASP A 345 -24.67 6.14 16.37
N ASN A 346 -23.92 7.23 16.17
CA ASN A 346 -24.48 8.51 15.72
C ASN A 346 -24.87 8.56 14.23
N ILE A 347 -24.66 7.47 13.47
CA ILE A 347 -24.83 7.46 12.02
C ILE A 347 -25.70 6.27 11.62
N ASN A 348 -26.98 6.55 11.34
CA ASN A 348 -27.93 5.54 10.88
C ASN A 348 -27.40 4.81 9.63
N GLY A 349 -27.59 3.50 9.58
CA GLY A 349 -27.15 2.69 8.43
C GLY A 349 -25.66 2.36 8.40
N VAL A 350 -24.86 2.82 9.37
CA VAL A 350 -23.42 2.54 9.46
C VAL A 350 -23.15 1.83 10.77
N PHE A 351 -22.86 0.53 10.69
CA PHE A 351 -22.72 -0.32 11.87
C PHE A 351 -21.33 -0.90 11.97
N ARG A 352 -20.81 -0.87 13.18
CA ARG A 352 -19.66 -1.70 13.53
C ARG A 352 -20.12 -3.15 13.54
N THR A 353 -19.32 -4.06 12.98
CA THR A 353 -19.62 -5.47 13.08
C THR A 353 -19.66 -5.91 14.55
N SER A 354 -20.51 -6.87 14.91
CA SER A 354 -20.52 -7.43 16.26
C SER A 354 -19.17 -8.09 16.57
N SER A 355 -18.80 -8.14 17.86
CA SER A 355 -17.57 -8.79 18.28
C SER A 355 -17.82 -10.19 18.85
N LEU A 356 -17.05 -11.17 18.37
CA LEU A 356 -16.98 -12.51 18.94
C LEU A 356 -15.56 -12.74 19.46
N SER A 357 -15.36 -12.72 20.79
CA SER A 357 -14.02 -12.89 21.40
C SER A 357 -12.96 -11.91 20.86
N GLY A 358 -13.36 -10.68 20.54
CA GLY A 358 -12.48 -9.64 19.95
C GLY A 358 -12.36 -9.70 18.43
N PHE A 359 -12.85 -10.75 17.78
CA PHE A 359 -12.93 -10.85 16.33
C PHE A 359 -14.14 -10.12 15.78
N ASP A 360 -14.01 -9.63 14.56
CA ASP A 360 -15.14 -9.17 13.75
C ASP A 360 -16.04 -10.35 13.40
N TYR A 361 -17.34 -10.24 13.67
CA TYR A 361 -18.31 -11.30 13.37
C TYR A 361 -18.59 -11.43 11.88
N ASN A 362 -18.51 -10.32 11.13
CA ASN A 362 -18.58 -10.37 9.67
C ASN A 362 -17.27 -10.96 9.12
N ASP A 363 -17.37 -12.16 8.56
CA ASP A 363 -16.21 -12.91 8.06
C ASP A 363 -15.46 -12.18 6.94
N VAL A 364 -16.15 -11.49 6.03
CA VAL A 364 -15.50 -10.78 4.92
C VAL A 364 -14.67 -9.60 5.43
N VAL A 365 -15.24 -8.81 6.34
CA VAL A 365 -14.54 -7.70 7.00
C VAL A 365 -13.35 -8.23 7.80
N ARG A 366 -13.52 -9.33 8.54
CA ARG A 366 -12.45 -9.95 9.33
C ARG A 366 -11.29 -10.44 8.45
N GLU A 367 -11.60 -11.19 7.40
CA GLU A 367 -10.60 -11.90 6.61
C GLU A 367 -9.89 -11.01 5.56
N THR A 368 -10.37 -9.79 5.34
CA THR A 368 -9.73 -8.81 4.42
C THR A 368 -8.70 -7.91 5.10
N GLY A 369 -8.79 -7.70 6.41
CA GLY A 369 -7.85 -6.84 7.14
C GLY A 369 -6.52 -7.50 7.52
N GLY A 370 -6.33 -8.78 7.18
CA GLY A 370 -5.07 -9.52 7.33
C GLY A 370 -4.75 -9.78 8.78
N LYS A 371 -3.47 -9.69 9.14
CA LYS A 371 -3.05 -9.88 10.53
C LYS A 371 -3.79 -8.91 11.49
N PHE A 372 -4.10 -7.71 11.02
CA PHE A 372 -4.63 -6.62 11.86
C PHE A 372 -6.05 -6.85 12.38
N THR A 373 -6.86 -7.62 11.65
CA THR A 373 -8.24 -7.99 12.02
C THR A 373 -8.36 -9.44 12.44
N GLY A 374 -7.24 -10.17 12.52
CA GLY A 374 -7.21 -11.56 12.98
C GLY A 374 -7.59 -12.57 11.91
N SER A 375 -7.30 -12.29 10.64
CA SER A 375 -7.57 -13.21 9.54
C SER A 375 -6.91 -14.58 9.75
N GLY A 376 -7.69 -15.65 9.56
CA GLY A 376 -7.26 -17.03 9.74
C GLY A 376 -7.00 -17.45 11.19
N LEU A 377 -7.47 -16.68 12.18
CA LEU A 377 -7.23 -16.95 13.61
C LEU A 377 -8.49 -17.26 14.42
N LEU A 378 -9.70 -17.21 13.82
CA LEU A 378 -10.95 -17.41 14.55
C LEU A 378 -11.08 -18.84 15.11
N ASP A 379 -10.90 -19.84 14.26
CA ASP A 379 -11.03 -21.26 14.57
C ASP A 379 -10.18 -22.13 13.62
N GLU A 380 -10.26 -23.46 13.75
CA GLU A 380 -9.50 -24.40 12.92
C GLU A 380 -9.88 -24.30 11.43
N ASP A 381 -11.16 -24.12 11.11
CA ASP A 381 -11.65 -24.03 9.74
C ASP A 381 -11.09 -22.78 9.04
N PHE A 382 -11.14 -21.61 9.69
CA PHE A 382 -10.53 -20.39 9.17
C PHE A 382 -9.01 -20.46 9.16
N SER A 383 -8.37 -21.18 10.10
CA SER A 383 -6.92 -21.39 10.05
C SER A 383 -6.50 -22.17 8.81
N GLU A 384 -7.27 -23.16 8.39
CA GLU A 384 -7.02 -23.92 7.16
C GLU A 384 -7.36 -23.10 5.90
N LEU A 385 -8.49 -22.38 5.90
CA LEU A 385 -8.98 -21.65 4.73
C LEU A 385 -8.25 -20.32 4.50
N GLN A 386 -7.92 -19.61 5.57
CA GLN A 386 -7.43 -18.23 5.54
C GLN A 386 -6.07 -18.05 6.24
N GLY A 387 -5.44 -19.14 6.69
CA GLY A 387 -4.12 -19.08 7.32
C GLY A 387 -3.02 -18.47 6.44
N PHE A 388 -3.24 -18.31 5.13
CA PHE A 388 -2.31 -17.58 4.25
C PHE A 388 -2.25 -16.09 4.59
N ALA A 389 -3.35 -15.47 5.02
CA ALA A 389 -3.46 -14.02 5.26
C ALA A 389 -3.00 -13.58 6.66
N LYS A 390 -2.80 -14.53 7.58
CA LYS A 390 -2.51 -14.26 9.01
C LYS A 390 -1.26 -13.41 9.26
N ASP A 391 -0.30 -13.42 8.34
CA ASP A 391 0.99 -12.72 8.45
C ASP A 391 1.11 -11.56 7.44
N PHE A 392 0.06 -11.30 6.65
CA PHE A 392 0.09 -10.23 5.64
C PHE A 392 0.20 -8.86 6.32
N ARG A 393 1.18 -8.07 5.84
CA ARG A 393 1.44 -6.69 6.31
C ARG A 393 0.59 -5.64 5.59
N ASN A 394 -0.10 -6.03 4.52
CA ASN A 394 -1.01 -5.19 3.74
C ASN A 394 -2.43 -5.62 4.03
N GLY A 395 -3.02 -5.09 5.10
CA GLY A 395 -4.44 -5.26 5.39
C GLY A 395 -5.28 -4.39 4.45
N MET A 396 -6.32 -4.96 3.86
CA MET A 396 -7.28 -4.18 3.10
C MET A 396 -8.30 -3.54 4.05
N TYR A 397 -8.68 -2.30 3.79
CA TYR A 397 -9.83 -1.72 4.46
C TYR A 397 -11.10 -2.35 3.86
N GLY A 398 -11.64 -3.33 4.59
CA GLY A 398 -12.83 -4.10 4.24
C GLY A 398 -14.14 -3.50 4.76
N ILE A 399 -15.17 -3.43 3.91
CA ILE A 399 -16.56 -3.18 4.31
C ILE A 399 -17.52 -4.14 3.59
N THR A 400 -18.71 -4.32 4.15
CA THR A 400 -19.86 -4.94 3.46
C THR A 400 -20.96 -3.91 3.33
N LEU A 401 -21.43 -3.68 2.11
CA LEU A 401 -22.55 -2.79 1.80
C LEU A 401 -23.76 -3.62 1.39
N LEU A 402 -24.80 -3.59 2.22
CA LEU A 402 -26.11 -4.16 1.94
C LEU A 402 -27.04 -3.05 1.45
N TYR A 403 -27.49 -3.13 0.20
CA TYR A 403 -28.35 -2.10 -0.38
C TYR A 403 -29.80 -2.15 0.08
N GLY A 404 -30.24 -3.26 0.68
CA GLY A 404 -31.60 -3.48 1.15
C GLY A 404 -31.99 -4.94 1.05
N TYR A 405 -33.25 -5.24 1.35
CA TYR A 405 -33.81 -6.58 1.30
C TYR A 405 -34.88 -6.67 0.22
N LEU A 406 -34.68 -7.53 -0.78
CA LEU A 406 -35.59 -7.67 -1.93
C LEU A 406 -37.00 -8.16 -1.54
N THR A 407 -37.14 -8.73 -0.35
CA THR A 407 -38.43 -9.14 0.23
C THR A 407 -39.23 -7.99 0.82
N ASP A 408 -38.61 -6.84 1.07
CA ASP A 408 -39.30 -5.60 1.44
C ASP A 408 -39.74 -4.84 0.19
N GLY A 409 -41.00 -4.38 0.17
CA GLY A 409 -41.60 -3.77 -1.01
C GLY A 409 -41.01 -2.40 -1.37
N ASP A 410 -40.58 -1.63 -0.37
CA ASP A 410 -39.98 -0.30 -0.59
C ASP A 410 -38.54 -0.46 -1.08
N ASP A 411 -37.74 -1.32 -0.44
CA ASP A 411 -36.38 -1.62 -0.88
C ASP A 411 -36.35 -2.19 -2.31
N TYR A 412 -37.23 -3.15 -2.61
CA TYR A 412 -37.39 -3.71 -3.97
C TYR A 412 -37.73 -2.61 -4.97
N HIS A 413 -38.67 -1.73 -4.64
CA HIS A 413 -39.11 -0.66 -5.53
C HIS A 413 -37.97 0.34 -5.80
N VAL A 414 -37.25 0.76 -4.75
CA VAL A 414 -36.13 1.70 -4.88
C VAL A 414 -35.00 1.07 -5.69
N TRP A 415 -34.60 -0.17 -5.39
CA TRP A 415 -33.58 -0.86 -6.20
C TRP A 415 -33.99 -0.96 -7.67
N SER A 416 -35.24 -1.34 -7.95
CA SER A 416 -35.73 -1.53 -9.32
C SER A 416 -35.83 -0.23 -10.12
N THR A 417 -36.07 0.91 -9.46
CA THR A 417 -36.38 2.19 -10.13
C THR A 417 -35.23 3.20 -10.08
N GLU A 418 -34.31 3.05 -9.13
CA GLU A 418 -33.20 3.98 -8.90
C GLU A 418 -31.82 3.32 -8.98
N LYS A 419 -31.70 2.09 -9.51
CA LYS A 419 -30.43 1.34 -9.63
C LYS A 419 -29.24 2.18 -10.11
N ASP A 420 -29.39 2.89 -11.22
CA ASP A 420 -28.33 3.72 -11.79
C ASP A 420 -27.88 4.82 -10.81
N LYS A 421 -28.83 5.47 -10.11
CA LYS A 421 -28.52 6.49 -9.09
C LYS A 421 -27.82 5.89 -7.87
N ILE A 422 -28.20 4.69 -7.47
CA ILE A 422 -27.57 3.96 -6.36
C ILE A 422 -26.11 3.62 -6.71
N ILE A 423 -25.87 3.18 -7.94
CA ILE A 423 -24.54 2.90 -8.50
C ILE A 423 -23.69 4.17 -8.53
N GLU A 424 -24.21 5.26 -9.10
CA GLU A 424 -23.53 6.56 -9.15
C GLU A 424 -23.21 7.08 -7.74
N ALA A 425 -24.18 7.04 -6.82
CA ALA A 425 -23.99 7.50 -5.46
C ALA A 425 -23.00 6.63 -4.67
N THR A 426 -22.98 5.31 -4.90
CA THR A 426 -21.98 4.43 -4.31
C THR A 426 -20.58 4.83 -4.77
N ALA A 427 -20.39 4.97 -6.08
CA ALA A 427 -19.11 5.36 -6.66
C ALA A 427 -18.67 6.75 -6.14
N GLN A 428 -19.59 7.72 -6.08
CA GLN A 428 -19.30 9.05 -5.55
C GLN A 428 -18.86 9.00 -4.08
N GLY A 429 -19.52 8.21 -3.24
CA GLY A 429 -19.14 8.10 -1.83
C GLY A 429 -17.77 7.46 -1.63
N ILE A 430 -17.37 6.54 -2.52
CA ILE A 430 -16.01 5.99 -2.56
C ILE A 430 -15.01 7.08 -2.96
N LEU A 431 -15.28 7.82 -4.04
CA LEU A 431 -14.44 8.90 -4.54
C LEU A 431 -14.24 10.01 -3.50
N ASP A 432 -15.32 10.42 -2.83
CA ASP A 432 -15.29 11.41 -1.74
C ASP A 432 -14.39 10.96 -0.59
N GLN A 433 -14.47 9.68 -0.18
CA GLN A 433 -13.61 9.15 0.88
C GLN A 433 -12.13 9.16 0.49
N LEU A 434 -11.83 8.95 -0.79
CA LEU A 434 -10.47 8.92 -1.31
C LEU A 434 -9.95 10.32 -1.69
N ASN A 435 -10.79 11.36 -1.55
CA ASN A 435 -10.56 12.73 -1.98
C ASN A 435 -10.25 12.84 -3.49
N ILE A 436 -11.01 12.14 -4.33
CA ILE A 436 -10.84 12.12 -5.79
C ILE A 436 -12.06 12.76 -6.46
N GLY A 437 -11.85 13.75 -7.34
CA GLY A 437 -12.93 14.32 -8.16
C GLY A 437 -13.86 15.32 -7.48
N GLY A 438 -13.63 15.69 -6.21
CA GLY A 438 -14.40 16.73 -5.53
C GLY A 438 -14.01 18.16 -5.97
N GLU A 439 -15.00 19.04 -6.16
CA GLU A 439 -14.78 20.48 -6.19
C GLU A 439 -14.39 20.96 -4.77
N ASN A 440 -13.20 21.55 -4.62
CA ASN A 440 -12.79 22.26 -3.40
C ASN A 440 -13.60 23.56 -3.20
#